data_AF-A0A7C6S5H9-F1
#
_entry.id   AF-A0A7C6S5H9-F1
#
_cell.length_a   1.000
_cell.length_b   1.000
_cell.length_c   1.000
_cell.angle_alpha   90.00
_cell.angle_beta   90.00
_cell.angle_gamma   90.00
#
_symmetry.space_group_name_H-M   'P 1'
#
loop_
_entity.id
_entity.type
_entity.pdbx_description
1 polymer ?
#
loop_
_entity_poly.entity_id
_entity_poly.type
_entity_poly.pdbx_seq_one_letter_code
_entity_poly.pdbx_strand_id
1 'polypeptide(L)'
;MRVATELDNLLKVSKLKSIKPDTKGHSFASLGFAYYETKFSIDGKLFSGILNIALSEDGKMLYELNNIKIEDTLFNGTKSASVKEVSSNNGILHTEENVNTKTKKNITKYSIAETDSKGRKLTKEQQEFFKESKVRDEQGRLIAVYHGTDADFNVFDRTKFRSYSMTSYDLPAFYFTPDKRQAKDYGSRVIEAYINITNPLIAEDQLPTLKEGESPNESYNRLVEEGYDGIIIPAEELSDTEYIAFHPNQIKSVENINPTQNEDIRYSLDGINPIFFSKFIDFNYIHIYQQFSLIF
;
A
#
# COMPACT_ATOMS: atom_id res chain seq x y z
N MET A 1 -19.45 10.33 -14.16
CA MET A 1 -18.03 10.31 -13.77
C MET A 1 -17.99 9.99 -12.28
N ARG A 2 -17.67 8.75 -11.89
CA ARG A 2 -17.56 8.37 -10.46
C ARG A 2 -16.26 8.95 -9.94
N VAL A 3 -16.33 9.79 -8.90
CA VAL A 3 -15.15 10.29 -8.19
C VAL A 3 -14.46 9.08 -7.55
N ALA A 4 -13.13 9.07 -7.62
CA ALA A 4 -12.24 7.94 -7.38
C ALA A 4 -12.60 7.09 -6.16
N THR A 5 -12.55 5.76 -6.30
CA THR A 5 -12.69 4.74 -5.22
C THR A 5 -11.92 5.10 -3.95
N GLU A 6 -10.78 5.79 -4.11
CA GLU A 6 -9.93 6.33 -3.04
C GLU A 6 -10.65 7.33 -2.12
N LEU A 7 -11.51 8.20 -2.65
CA LEU A 7 -12.24 9.17 -1.82
C LEU A 7 -13.34 8.48 -0.99
N ASP A 8 -14.03 7.52 -1.58
CA ASP A 8 -15.04 6.73 -0.86
C ASP A 8 -14.39 5.88 0.24
N ASN A 9 -13.22 5.31 -0.04
CA ASN A 9 -12.42 4.57 0.95
C ASN A 9 -11.90 5.49 2.05
N LEU A 10 -11.38 6.68 1.69
CA LEU A 10 -10.94 7.69 2.65
C LEU A 10 -12.09 8.13 3.57
N LEU A 11 -13.27 8.41 3.02
CA LEU A 11 -14.45 8.78 3.81
C LEU A 11 -14.94 7.65 4.74
N LYS A 12 -14.90 6.39 4.30
CA LYS A 12 -15.29 5.23 5.12
C LYS A 12 -14.41 5.06 6.36
N VAL A 13 -13.12 5.35 6.26
CA VAL A 13 -12.16 5.24 7.38
C VAL A 13 -12.02 6.53 8.20
N SER A 14 -12.67 7.61 7.76
CA SER A 14 -12.58 8.91 8.44
C SER A 14 -13.68 9.09 9.47
N LYS A 15 -13.35 9.75 10.59
CA LYS A 15 -14.28 10.01 11.68
C LYS A 15 -14.90 11.39 11.54
N LEU A 16 -16.24 11.47 11.47
CA LEU A 16 -16.94 12.76 11.46
C LEU A 16 -16.64 13.53 12.76
N LYS A 17 -16.11 14.74 12.62
CA LYS A 17 -15.74 15.62 13.74
C LYS A 17 -16.82 16.66 14.02
N SER A 18 -17.34 17.30 12.97
CA SER A 18 -18.40 18.32 13.10
C SER A 18 -19.05 18.61 11.77
N ILE A 19 -20.26 19.18 11.81
CA ILE A 19 -20.92 19.80 10.66
C ILE A 19 -21.17 21.27 11.03
N LYS A 20 -20.87 22.20 10.13
CA LYS A 20 -21.06 23.63 10.36
C LYS A 20 -21.70 24.30 9.14
N PRO A 21 -22.57 25.31 9.33
CA PRO A 21 -23.06 26.10 8.21
C PRO A 21 -21.90 26.81 7.52
N ASP A 22 -22.05 27.03 6.21
CA ASP A 22 -21.10 27.85 5.49
C ASP A 22 -21.25 29.33 5.90
N THR A 23 -20.13 29.97 6.20
CA THR A 23 -20.08 31.38 6.60
C THR A 23 -19.49 32.28 5.52
N LYS A 24 -19.05 31.71 4.39
CA LYS A 24 -18.34 32.43 3.33
C LYS A 24 -19.14 32.55 2.02
N GLY A 25 -20.37 32.04 1.96
CA GLY A 25 -21.27 32.22 0.82
C GLY A 25 -20.94 31.36 -0.40
N HIS A 26 -20.39 30.17 -0.19
CA HIS A 26 -20.09 29.19 -1.23
C HIS A 26 -21.40 28.61 -1.81
N SER A 27 -21.64 28.86 -3.10
CA SER A 27 -22.82 28.36 -3.82
C SER A 27 -22.92 26.82 -3.84
N PHE A 28 -21.80 26.12 -3.74
CA PHE A 28 -21.70 24.66 -3.75
C PHE A 28 -21.83 24.01 -2.36
N ALA A 29 -21.97 24.81 -1.29
CA ALA A 29 -22.07 24.32 0.08
C ALA A 29 -23.33 24.89 0.77
N SER A 30 -24.47 24.84 0.09
CA SER A 30 -25.74 25.43 0.56
C SER A 30 -26.21 24.88 1.91
N LEU A 31 -25.79 23.66 2.29
CA LEU A 31 -26.07 23.02 3.58
C LEU A 31 -24.85 23.05 4.53
N GLY A 32 -23.77 23.75 4.15
CA GLY A 32 -22.56 23.90 4.93
C GLY A 32 -21.49 22.84 4.66
N PHE A 33 -20.64 22.59 5.65
CA PHE A 33 -19.48 21.71 5.56
C PHE A 33 -19.49 20.65 6.66
N ALA A 34 -19.22 19.41 6.27
CA ALA A 34 -18.85 18.32 7.17
C ALA A 34 -17.33 18.17 7.23
N TYR A 35 -16.79 18.08 8.43
CA TYR A 35 -15.36 17.95 8.70
C TYR A 35 -15.07 16.56 9.25
N TYR A 36 -14.22 15.80 8.58
CA TYR A 36 -13.83 14.46 9.00
C TYR A 36 -12.36 14.45 9.39
N GLU A 37 -12.04 13.87 10.54
CA GLU A 37 -10.68 13.49 10.87
C GLU A 37 -10.31 12.24 10.06
N THR A 38 -9.21 12.33 9.32
CA THR A 38 -8.78 11.27 8.41
C THR A 38 -7.32 10.91 8.66
N LYS A 39 -7.00 9.64 8.43
CA LYS A 39 -5.63 9.14 8.38
C LYS A 39 -5.38 8.53 7.01
N PHE A 40 -4.24 8.89 6.42
CA PHE A 40 -3.84 8.42 5.10
C PHE A 40 -2.33 8.27 5.06
N SER A 41 -1.83 7.40 4.19
CA SER A 41 -0.40 7.23 3.98
C SER A 41 0.02 7.76 2.63
N ILE A 42 1.16 8.46 2.60
CA ILE A 42 1.85 8.84 1.38
C ILE A 42 3.29 8.34 1.53
N ASP A 43 3.74 7.52 0.59
CA ASP A 43 5.10 6.97 0.56
C ASP A 43 5.52 6.29 1.88
N GLY A 44 4.60 5.56 2.52
CA GLY A 44 4.85 4.83 3.77
C GLY A 44 4.92 5.71 5.02
N LYS A 45 4.76 7.03 4.88
CA LYS A 45 4.57 7.93 6.03
C LYS A 45 3.10 8.05 6.33
N LEU A 46 2.75 7.96 7.60
CA LEU A 46 1.38 8.14 8.05
C LEU A 46 1.12 9.63 8.29
N PHE A 47 -0.02 10.10 7.80
CA PHE A 47 -0.49 11.45 8.00
C PHE A 47 -1.87 11.44 8.63
N SER A 48 -2.15 12.42 9.46
CA SER A 48 -3.51 12.80 9.84
C SER A 48 -3.87 14.13 9.19
N GLY A 49 -5.16 14.35 8.93
CA GLY A 49 -5.66 15.60 8.38
C GLY A 49 -7.16 15.76 8.63
N ILE A 50 -7.69 16.90 8.21
CA ILE A 50 -9.13 17.18 8.23
C ILE A 50 -9.64 17.31 6.80
N LEU A 51 -10.53 16.39 6.44
CA LEU A 51 -11.23 16.36 5.17
C LEU A 51 -12.48 17.24 5.25
N ASN A 52 -12.59 18.22 4.36
CA ASN A 52 -13.70 19.15 4.31
C ASN A 52 -14.63 18.76 3.16
N ILE A 53 -15.86 18.37 3.49
CA ILE A 53 -16.88 17.97 2.52
C ILE A 53 -17.96 19.04 2.50
N ALA A 54 -18.12 19.70 1.36
CA ALA A 54 -19.24 20.60 1.11
C ALA A 54 -20.54 19.79 0.97
N LEU A 55 -21.61 20.28 1.58
CA LEU A 55 -22.93 19.70 1.57
C LEU A 55 -23.87 20.62 0.79
N SER A 56 -24.61 20.06 -0.17
CA SER A 56 -25.70 20.73 -0.87
C SER A 56 -26.90 19.79 -1.02
N GLU A 57 -28.02 20.32 -1.52
CA GLU A 57 -29.18 19.48 -1.86
C GLU A 57 -28.85 18.46 -2.96
N ASP A 58 -27.94 18.81 -3.87
CA ASP A 58 -27.51 17.98 -4.99
C ASP A 58 -26.47 16.90 -4.59
N GLY A 59 -25.96 16.95 -3.35
CA GLY A 59 -25.10 15.91 -2.80
C GLY A 59 -23.91 16.45 -2.01
N LYS A 60 -22.80 15.72 -2.09
CA LYS A 60 -21.58 15.99 -1.33
C LYS A 60 -20.41 16.20 -2.29
N MET A 61 -19.56 17.17 -1.98
CA MET A 61 -18.35 17.45 -2.76
C MET A 61 -17.14 17.52 -1.84
N LEU A 62 -16.07 16.83 -2.19
CA LEU A 62 -14.78 17.06 -1.55
C LEU A 62 -14.30 18.47 -1.89
N TYR A 63 -14.13 19.29 -0.87
CA TYR A 63 -13.66 20.66 -1.04
C TYR A 63 -12.15 20.78 -0.84
N GLU A 64 -11.64 20.34 0.32
CA GLU A 64 -10.21 20.39 0.60
C GLU A 64 -9.80 19.37 1.68
N LEU A 65 -8.48 19.15 1.79
CA LEU A 65 -7.84 18.46 2.89
C LEU A 65 -6.85 19.43 3.55
N ASN A 66 -7.04 19.73 4.82
CA ASN A 66 -6.22 20.69 5.56
C ASN A 66 -5.73 20.12 6.90
N ASN A 67 -4.97 20.91 7.65
CA ASN A 67 -4.40 20.52 8.95
C ASN A 67 -3.60 19.21 8.91
N ILE A 68 -2.89 18.99 7.79
CA ILE A 68 -2.11 17.76 7.58
C ILE A 68 -0.93 17.74 8.55
N LYS A 69 -0.78 16.64 9.28
CA LYS A 69 0.33 16.37 10.20
C LYS A 69 0.92 15.02 9.88
N ILE A 70 2.25 14.91 9.99
CA ILE A 70 2.91 13.62 10.04
C ILE A 70 2.60 13.01 11.41
N GLU A 71 2.12 11.78 11.42
CA GLU A 71 2.00 11.02 12.65
C GLU A 71 3.37 10.40 12.94
N ASP A 72 4.09 10.94 13.92
CA ASP A 72 5.35 10.35 14.35
C ASP A 72 5.08 8.92 14.84
N THR A 73 5.72 7.94 14.20
CA THR A 73 5.83 6.58 14.73
C THR A 73 6.71 6.61 15.96
N LEU A 74 6.16 7.06 17.09
CA LEU A 74 6.80 6.96 18.39
C LEU A 74 6.85 5.48 18.77
N PHE A 75 7.91 4.81 18.34
CA PHE A 75 8.45 3.68 19.09
C PHE A 75 8.72 4.20 20.50
N ASN A 76 7.90 3.75 21.46
CA ASN A 76 8.11 3.98 22.88
C ASN A 76 9.30 3.12 23.32
N GLY A 77 10.50 3.53 22.90
CA GLY A 77 11.77 2.95 23.27
C GLY A 77 12.11 3.35 24.70
N THR A 78 12.08 2.36 25.58
CA THR A 78 12.66 2.39 26.91
C THR A 78 14.05 3.03 26.88
N LYS A 79 14.27 3.99 27.79
CA LYS A 79 15.49 4.78 28.02
C LYS A 79 16.80 4.10 27.58
N SER A 80 17.55 4.77 26.71
CA SER A 80 19.01 4.61 26.65
C SER A 80 19.68 5.97 26.59
N ALA A 81 20.79 6.06 27.31
CA ALA A 81 21.40 7.27 27.80
C ALA A 81 22.04 8.13 26.70
N SER A 82 22.01 9.43 26.97
CA SER A 82 22.70 10.52 26.29
C SER A 82 24.17 10.25 26.00
N VAL A 83 24.58 10.42 24.74
CA VAL A 83 25.97 10.71 24.37
C VAL A 83 25.99 11.98 23.52
N LYS A 84 26.79 12.95 24.00
CA LYS A 84 26.97 14.30 23.46
C LYS A 84 27.57 14.29 22.06
N GLU A 85 27.08 15.21 21.23
CA GLU A 85 27.71 15.65 19.99
C GLU A 85 29.17 16.09 20.21
N VAL A 86 30.07 15.61 19.34
CA VAL A 86 31.35 16.27 19.07
C VAL A 86 31.49 16.40 17.56
N SER A 87 31.48 17.65 17.12
CA SER A 87 31.81 18.12 15.77
C SER A 87 33.25 17.76 15.40
N SER A 88 33.49 17.40 14.14
CA SER A 88 34.79 17.64 13.51
C SER A 88 34.66 17.76 11.98
N ASN A 89 34.85 18.98 11.50
CA ASN A 89 35.36 19.25 10.17
C ASN A 89 36.87 18.95 10.16
N ASN A 90 37.37 18.25 9.13
CA ASN A 90 38.51 18.67 8.29
C ASN A 90 39.01 17.55 7.36
N GLY A 91 39.14 17.90 6.07
CA GLY A 91 40.42 17.85 5.35
C GLY A 91 41.02 16.49 4.97
N ILE A 92 41.03 16.23 3.66
CA ILE A 92 41.67 15.14 2.89
C ILE A 92 43.20 15.03 3.11
N LEU A 93 43.75 13.81 3.05
CA LEU A 93 44.95 13.46 2.23
C LEU A 93 45.27 11.94 2.19
N HIS A 94 45.72 11.51 1.00
CA HIS A 94 46.10 10.15 0.59
C HIS A 94 47.43 9.66 1.18
N THR A 95 47.53 8.35 1.47
CA THR A 95 48.72 7.52 1.18
C THR A 95 48.33 6.03 1.11
N GLU A 96 48.91 5.30 0.15
CA GLU A 96 48.83 3.84 0.02
C GLU A 96 49.88 3.16 0.91
N GLU A 97 49.49 2.10 1.62
CA GLU A 97 50.27 0.85 1.78
C GLU A 97 49.48 -0.23 2.53
N ASN A 98 49.55 -1.46 2.02
CA ASN A 98 48.85 -2.66 2.46
C ASN A 98 49.34 -3.21 3.81
N VAL A 99 48.45 -3.57 4.76
CA VAL A 99 48.54 -4.82 5.56
C VAL A 99 47.17 -5.31 6.06
N ASN A 100 46.74 -6.44 5.50
CA ASN A 100 45.90 -7.53 5.99
C ASN A 100 45.26 -7.43 7.40
N THR A 101 43.93 -7.55 7.52
CA THR A 101 43.25 -8.52 8.41
C THR A 101 41.72 -8.39 8.41
N LYS A 102 41.06 -9.55 8.23
CA LYS A 102 39.68 -9.87 8.62
C LYS A 102 38.61 -9.00 7.95
N THR A 103 38.06 -9.54 6.88
CA THR A 103 36.81 -9.14 6.23
C THR A 103 35.72 -8.91 7.28
N LYS A 104 35.63 -7.65 7.75
CA LYS A 104 34.38 -7.06 8.19
C LYS A 104 33.44 -7.21 7.01
N LYS A 105 32.44 -8.07 7.19
CA LYS A 105 31.28 -8.21 6.33
C LYS A 105 30.69 -6.81 6.20
N ASN A 106 31.10 -6.10 5.15
CA ASN A 106 30.47 -4.86 4.73
C ASN A 106 29.01 -5.22 4.58
N ILE A 107 28.17 -4.60 5.41
CA ILE A 107 26.73 -4.61 5.27
C ILE A 107 26.48 -3.84 3.96
N THR A 108 26.59 -4.57 2.86
CA THR A 108 26.17 -4.12 1.55
C THR A 108 24.67 -3.94 1.66
N LYS A 109 24.27 -2.67 1.74
CA LYS A 109 22.93 -2.18 1.45
C LYS A 109 22.40 -2.99 0.27
N TYR A 110 21.48 -3.93 0.53
CA TYR A 110 21.01 -4.94 -0.42
C TYR A 110 20.69 -4.26 -1.75
N SER A 111 21.48 -4.55 -2.78
CA SER A 111 21.10 -4.22 -4.15
C SER A 111 19.81 -4.98 -4.42
N ILE A 112 18.72 -4.26 -4.72
CA ILE A 112 17.44 -4.87 -5.09
C ILE A 112 17.73 -5.83 -6.24
N ALA A 113 17.26 -7.08 -6.13
CA ALA A 113 17.52 -8.07 -7.16
C ALA A 113 16.96 -7.61 -8.51
N GLU A 114 17.78 -7.69 -9.57
CA GLU A 114 17.36 -7.29 -10.92
C GLU A 114 16.38 -8.29 -11.55
N THR A 115 16.26 -9.48 -10.97
CA THR A 115 15.39 -10.55 -11.45
C THR A 115 14.51 -11.09 -10.34
N ASP A 116 13.37 -11.66 -10.72
CA ASP A 116 12.50 -12.42 -9.83
C ASP A 116 12.99 -13.87 -9.64
N SER A 117 12.25 -14.62 -8.81
CA SER A 117 12.46 -16.06 -8.54
C SER A 117 12.53 -16.94 -9.79
N LYS A 118 11.93 -16.52 -10.91
CA LYS A 118 11.92 -17.21 -12.20
C LYS A 118 13.00 -16.74 -13.19
N GLY A 119 13.81 -15.75 -12.81
CA GLY A 119 14.81 -15.15 -13.68
C GLY A 119 14.27 -14.11 -14.65
N ARG A 120 13.03 -13.63 -14.50
CA ARG A 120 12.51 -12.51 -15.28
C ARG A 120 13.12 -11.22 -14.79
N LYS A 121 13.56 -10.37 -15.72
CA LYS A 121 14.10 -9.05 -15.39
C LYS A 121 12.99 -8.14 -14.89
N LEU A 122 13.16 -7.54 -13.72
CA LEU A 122 12.25 -6.56 -13.14
C LEU A 122 12.54 -5.16 -13.69
N THR A 123 11.49 -4.38 -13.96
CA THR A 123 11.64 -2.95 -14.23
C THR A 123 12.09 -2.19 -12.98
N LYS A 124 12.55 -0.94 -13.13
CA LYS A 124 12.93 -0.12 -11.98
C LYS A 124 11.72 0.20 -11.11
N GLU A 125 10.58 0.40 -11.74
CA GLU A 125 9.30 0.71 -11.13
C GLU A 125 8.77 -0.49 -10.33
N GLN A 126 8.91 -1.71 -10.87
CA GLN A 126 8.62 -2.93 -10.12
C GLN A 126 9.56 -3.10 -8.92
N GLN A 127 10.86 -2.90 -9.11
CA GLN A 127 11.84 -2.98 -8.02
C GLN A 127 11.52 -1.98 -6.90
N GLU A 128 11.16 -0.75 -7.24
CA GLU A 128 10.83 0.31 -6.28
C GLU A 128 9.51 0.04 -5.56
N PHE A 129 8.44 -0.32 -6.29
CA PHE A 129 7.12 -0.57 -5.70
C PHE A 129 7.15 -1.71 -4.68
N PHE A 130 7.89 -2.79 -4.99
CA PHE A 130 8.00 -3.97 -4.14
C PHE A 130 9.23 -3.96 -3.23
N LYS A 131 9.98 -2.86 -3.12
CA LYS A 131 11.29 -2.84 -2.43
C LYS A 131 11.22 -3.36 -0.99
N GLU A 132 10.13 -3.08 -0.28
CA GLU A 132 9.92 -3.50 1.12
C GLU A 132 9.17 -4.82 1.27
N SER A 133 8.67 -5.40 0.17
CA SER A 133 7.90 -6.66 0.20
C SER A 133 8.71 -7.78 0.85
N LYS A 134 8.05 -8.52 1.74
CA LYS A 134 8.54 -9.74 2.39
C LYS A 134 8.27 -11.00 1.57
N VAL A 135 7.56 -10.89 0.44
CA VAL A 135 7.29 -12.00 -0.49
C VAL A 135 8.51 -12.19 -1.40
N ARG A 136 9.58 -12.73 -0.80
CA ARG A 136 10.90 -12.92 -1.44
C ARG A 136 11.48 -14.30 -1.14
N ASP A 137 12.26 -14.81 -2.08
CA ASP A 137 13.02 -16.05 -1.88
C ASP A 137 14.25 -15.83 -1.00
N GLU A 138 14.99 -16.89 -0.70
CA GLU A 138 16.20 -16.84 0.13
C GLU A 138 17.31 -15.96 -0.48
N GLN A 139 17.27 -15.71 -1.80
CA GLN A 139 18.20 -14.82 -2.50
C GLN A 139 17.70 -13.36 -2.53
N GLY A 140 16.55 -13.07 -1.90
CA GLY A 140 15.95 -11.75 -1.84
C GLY A 140 15.22 -11.35 -3.13
N ARG A 141 14.97 -12.27 -4.06
CA ARG A 141 14.23 -12.01 -5.31
C ARG A 141 12.74 -12.08 -5.07
N LEU A 142 11.95 -11.29 -5.80
CA LEU A 142 10.49 -11.36 -5.70
C LEU A 142 9.98 -12.76 -6.11
N ILE A 143 9.05 -13.30 -5.32
CA ILE A 143 8.42 -14.56 -5.66
C ILE A 143 7.22 -14.29 -6.57
N ALA A 144 7.15 -15.01 -7.69
CA ALA A 144 5.97 -15.07 -8.51
C ALA A 144 4.97 -16.03 -7.88
N VAL A 145 3.78 -15.53 -7.52
CA VAL A 145 2.74 -16.32 -6.86
C VAL A 145 1.48 -16.39 -7.72
N TYR A 146 0.60 -17.33 -7.39
CA TYR A 146 -0.53 -17.69 -8.22
C TYR A 146 -1.83 -17.76 -7.43
N HIS A 147 -2.90 -17.27 -8.06
CA HIS A 147 -4.27 -17.39 -7.59
C HIS A 147 -5.12 -18.07 -8.67
N GLY A 148 -5.76 -19.18 -8.33
CA GLY A 148 -6.71 -19.87 -9.18
C GLY A 148 -8.12 -19.32 -9.02
N THR A 149 -8.83 -19.15 -10.13
CA THR A 149 -10.22 -18.70 -10.13
C THR A 149 -10.90 -19.09 -11.44
N ASP A 150 -12.23 -19.21 -11.44
CA ASP A 150 -13.04 -19.30 -12.67
C ASP A 150 -13.64 -17.95 -13.07
N ALA A 151 -13.49 -16.92 -12.23
CA ALA A 151 -14.06 -15.59 -12.48
C ALA A 151 -13.14 -14.71 -13.34
N ASP A 152 -13.74 -13.80 -14.11
CA ASP A 152 -13.03 -12.76 -14.84
C ASP A 152 -13.08 -11.44 -14.07
N PHE A 153 -11.96 -11.08 -13.44
CA PHE A 153 -11.77 -9.81 -12.75
C PHE A 153 -10.31 -9.36 -12.80
N ASN A 154 -10.11 -8.07 -12.52
CA ASN A 154 -8.78 -7.49 -12.35
C ASN A 154 -8.61 -6.75 -11.02
N VAL A 155 -9.68 -6.67 -10.21
CA VAL A 155 -9.67 -6.11 -8.85
C VAL A 155 -10.10 -7.21 -7.90
N PHE A 156 -9.25 -7.51 -6.91
CA PHE A 156 -9.57 -8.46 -5.86
C PHE A 156 -10.57 -7.81 -4.88
N ASP A 157 -11.76 -8.38 -4.78
CA ASP A 157 -12.83 -7.85 -3.94
C ASP A 157 -13.20 -8.88 -2.86
N ARG A 158 -12.80 -8.60 -1.63
CA ARG A 158 -13.02 -9.47 -0.48
C ARG A 158 -14.50 -9.82 -0.31
N THR A 159 -15.42 -8.91 -0.65
CA THR A 159 -16.86 -9.11 -0.43
C THR A 159 -17.47 -10.20 -1.32
N LYS A 160 -16.76 -10.62 -2.37
CA LYS A 160 -17.20 -11.65 -3.31
C LYS A 160 -16.76 -13.07 -2.91
N PHE A 161 -15.92 -13.21 -1.89
CA PHE A 161 -15.44 -14.52 -1.44
C PHE A 161 -16.48 -15.21 -0.54
N ARG A 162 -16.54 -16.54 -0.62
CA ARG A 162 -17.45 -17.35 0.21
C ARG A 162 -17.22 -17.11 1.72
N SER A 163 -15.97 -16.92 2.13
CA SER A 163 -15.57 -16.61 3.51
C SER A 163 -16.08 -15.25 4.01
N TYR A 164 -16.47 -14.34 3.11
CA TYR A 164 -17.05 -13.07 3.53
C TYR A 164 -18.46 -13.22 4.11
N SER A 165 -19.25 -14.15 3.56
CA SER A 165 -20.65 -14.39 3.95
C SER A 165 -20.86 -15.66 4.79
N MET A 166 -19.86 -16.54 4.90
CA MET A 166 -19.92 -17.79 5.67
C MET A 166 -18.92 -17.76 6.83
N THR A 167 -19.31 -18.27 8.00
CA THR A 167 -18.59 -18.08 9.28
C THR A 167 -17.52 -19.12 9.59
N SER A 168 -17.26 -20.10 8.71
CA SER A 168 -16.74 -21.39 9.21
C SER A 168 -15.44 -21.95 8.62
N TYR A 169 -14.68 -21.26 7.75
CA TYR A 169 -13.46 -21.90 7.22
C TYR A 169 -12.23 -20.97 7.11
N ASP A 170 -12.34 -19.80 6.49
CA ASP A 170 -11.14 -18.99 6.16
C ASP A 170 -11.32 -17.51 6.46
N LEU A 171 -10.20 -16.80 6.69
CA LEU A 171 -10.19 -15.33 6.69
C LEU A 171 -10.71 -14.84 5.33
N PRO A 172 -11.55 -13.79 5.31
CA PRO A 172 -11.92 -13.16 4.06
C PRO A 172 -10.67 -12.37 3.59
N ALA A 173 -9.86 -12.97 2.73
CA ALA A 173 -8.59 -12.40 2.25
C ALA A 173 -8.21 -13.00 0.89
N PHE A 174 -7.05 -12.62 0.36
CA PHE A 174 -6.61 -13.03 -0.98
C PHE A 174 -5.45 -14.02 -0.88
N TYR A 175 -5.72 -15.27 -1.23
CA TYR A 175 -4.82 -16.40 -1.06
C TYR A 175 -4.00 -16.68 -2.31
N PHE A 176 -2.71 -16.96 -2.13
CA PHE A 176 -1.77 -17.24 -3.21
C PHE A 176 -0.76 -18.31 -2.81
N THR A 177 -0.37 -19.13 -3.79
CA THR A 177 0.67 -20.16 -3.67
C THR A 177 1.80 -19.90 -4.68
N PRO A 178 3.07 -20.24 -4.39
CA PRO A 178 4.15 -20.28 -5.38
C PRO A 178 4.05 -21.45 -6.38
N ASP A 179 3.19 -22.46 -6.14
CA ASP A 179 2.98 -23.55 -7.09
C ASP A 179 1.78 -23.29 -8.01
N LYS A 180 2.08 -22.99 -9.28
CA LYS A 180 1.08 -22.79 -10.34
C LYS A 180 0.14 -23.99 -10.50
N ARG A 181 0.59 -25.21 -10.18
CA ARG A 181 -0.23 -26.42 -10.29
C ARG A 181 -1.30 -26.45 -9.20
N GLN A 182 -0.92 -26.17 -7.95
CA GLN A 182 -1.85 -26.09 -6.83
C GLN A 182 -2.91 -24.99 -7.06
N ALA A 183 -2.50 -23.83 -7.60
CA ALA A 183 -3.47 -22.79 -7.94
C ALA A 183 -4.55 -23.26 -8.92
N LYS A 184 -4.25 -24.16 -9.87
CA LYS A 184 -5.24 -24.64 -10.85
C LYS A 184 -6.36 -25.47 -10.24
N ASP A 185 -6.16 -26.01 -9.04
CA ASP A 185 -7.21 -26.77 -8.34
C ASP A 185 -8.37 -25.85 -7.89
N TYR A 186 -8.14 -24.53 -7.85
CA TYR A 186 -9.13 -23.52 -7.45
C TYR A 186 -9.82 -22.83 -8.65
N GLY A 187 -9.41 -23.13 -9.87
CA GLY A 187 -10.06 -22.60 -11.06
C GLY A 187 -9.24 -22.71 -12.34
N SER A 188 -9.94 -22.65 -13.46
CA SER A 188 -9.39 -22.78 -14.80
C SER A 188 -8.48 -21.61 -15.23
N ARG A 189 -8.73 -20.41 -14.69
CA ARG A 189 -7.88 -19.23 -14.87
C ARG A 189 -6.89 -19.12 -13.71
N VAL A 190 -5.63 -18.86 -14.05
CA VAL A 190 -4.57 -18.59 -13.07
C VAL A 190 -4.06 -17.16 -13.23
N ILE A 191 -4.22 -16.36 -12.19
CA ILE A 191 -3.60 -15.04 -12.08
C ILE A 191 -2.18 -15.24 -11.54
N GLU A 192 -1.18 -14.74 -12.26
CA GLU A 192 0.21 -14.72 -11.82
C GLU A 192 0.59 -13.30 -11.39
N ALA A 193 1.05 -13.14 -10.15
CA ALA A 193 1.22 -11.84 -9.52
C ALA A 193 2.52 -11.73 -8.71
N TYR A 194 2.93 -10.48 -8.47
CA TYR A 194 3.78 -10.09 -7.36
C TYR A 194 2.90 -9.47 -6.27
N ILE A 195 3.28 -9.69 -5.00
CA ILE A 195 2.54 -9.21 -3.84
C ILE A 195 3.44 -8.30 -3.00
N ASN A 196 2.88 -7.16 -2.55
CA ASN A 196 3.53 -6.20 -1.67
C ASN A 196 3.01 -6.31 -0.23
N ILE A 197 3.41 -7.37 0.47
CA ILE A 197 3.19 -7.53 1.91
C ILE A 197 4.44 -7.03 2.62
N THR A 198 4.33 -5.95 3.39
CA THR A 198 5.46 -5.25 4.02
C THR A 198 5.55 -5.50 5.53
N ASN A 199 4.42 -5.75 6.17
CA ASN A 199 4.30 -6.10 7.58
C ASN A 199 3.41 -7.35 7.76
N PRO A 200 3.91 -8.54 7.37
CA PRO A 200 3.16 -9.78 7.52
C PRO A 200 3.04 -10.21 8.97
N LEU A 201 1.91 -10.82 9.32
CA LEU A 201 1.90 -11.81 10.38
C LEU A 201 2.57 -13.08 9.84
N ILE A 202 3.65 -13.53 10.48
CA ILE A 202 4.28 -14.82 10.17
C ILE A 202 3.62 -15.88 11.04
N ALA A 203 2.92 -16.84 10.43
CA ALA A 203 2.31 -17.96 11.14
C ALA A 203 3.34 -19.10 11.36
N GLU A 204 3.13 -19.94 12.37
CA GLU A 204 4.08 -21.01 12.72
C GLU A 204 3.88 -22.30 11.89
N ASP A 205 2.68 -22.56 11.36
CA ASP A 205 2.37 -23.78 10.58
C ASP A 205 1.00 -23.78 9.87
N GLN A 206 0.04 -22.97 10.32
CA GLN A 206 -1.31 -22.89 9.74
C GLN A 206 -1.88 -21.47 9.86
N LEU A 207 -3.03 -21.23 9.22
CA LEU A 207 -3.78 -19.98 9.41
C LEU A 207 -3.96 -19.68 10.90
N PRO A 208 -3.76 -18.43 11.35
CA PRO A 208 -4.01 -18.07 12.73
C PRO A 208 -5.46 -18.41 13.08
N THR A 209 -5.64 -19.24 14.10
CA THR A 209 -6.96 -19.68 14.54
C THR A 209 -7.80 -18.45 14.92
N LEU A 210 -9.07 -18.44 14.51
CA LEU A 210 -10.02 -17.43 15.00
C LEU A 210 -10.00 -17.46 16.52
N LYS A 211 -9.92 -16.30 17.19
CA LYS A 211 -10.08 -16.26 18.64
C LYS A 211 -11.49 -16.75 18.99
N GLU A 212 -11.64 -17.41 20.12
CA GLU A 212 -12.94 -17.93 20.55
C GLU A 212 -14.00 -16.80 20.54
N GLY A 213 -15.06 -16.99 19.76
CA GLY A 213 -16.14 -16.01 19.59
C GLY A 213 -15.93 -14.96 18.48
N GLU A 214 -14.78 -14.90 17.82
CA GLU A 214 -14.57 -14.03 16.65
C GLU A 214 -15.14 -14.66 15.36
N SER A 215 -15.85 -13.86 14.57
CA SER A 215 -16.14 -14.16 13.17
C SER A 215 -14.90 -13.96 12.29
N PRO A 216 -14.83 -14.58 11.10
CA PRO A 216 -13.72 -14.35 10.16
C PRO A 216 -13.48 -12.87 9.81
N ASN A 217 -14.54 -12.07 9.70
CA ASN A 217 -14.41 -10.63 9.45
C ASN A 217 -13.84 -9.88 10.65
N GLU A 218 -14.23 -10.23 11.88
CA GLU A 218 -13.66 -9.64 13.09
C GLU A 218 -12.19 -9.98 13.24
N SER A 219 -11.80 -11.23 12.96
CA SER A 219 -10.38 -11.61 12.95
C SER A 219 -9.59 -10.87 11.87
N TYR A 220 -10.12 -10.72 10.65
CA TYR A 220 -9.48 -9.89 9.62
C TYR A 220 -9.31 -8.44 10.10
N ASN A 221 -10.37 -7.82 10.61
CA ASN A 221 -10.34 -6.43 11.05
C ASN A 221 -9.33 -6.23 12.18
N ARG A 222 -9.29 -7.15 13.14
CA ARG A 222 -8.32 -7.13 14.23
C ARG A 222 -6.88 -7.20 13.71
N LEU A 223 -6.57 -8.11 12.77
CA LEU A 223 -5.23 -8.22 12.20
C LEU A 223 -4.80 -6.93 11.47
N VAL A 224 -5.72 -6.29 10.75
CA VAL A 224 -5.48 -4.97 10.15
C VAL A 224 -5.26 -3.90 11.22
N GLU A 225 -6.06 -3.87 12.29
CA GLU A 225 -5.92 -2.93 13.41
C GLU A 225 -4.62 -3.12 14.19
N GLU A 226 -4.13 -4.36 14.31
CA GLU A 226 -2.83 -4.72 14.85
C GLU A 226 -1.67 -4.30 13.92
N GLY A 227 -1.98 -3.86 12.70
CA GLY A 227 -1.03 -3.27 11.74
C GLY A 227 -0.53 -4.25 10.68
N TYR A 228 -1.05 -5.47 10.62
CA TYR A 228 -0.66 -6.44 9.61
C TYR A 228 -1.30 -6.12 8.26
N ASP A 229 -0.53 -6.27 7.18
CA ASP A 229 -1.00 -6.09 5.80
C ASP A 229 -1.09 -7.42 5.03
N GLY A 230 -0.83 -8.54 5.69
CA GLY A 230 -0.97 -9.87 5.14
C GLY A 230 -0.52 -10.96 6.12
N ILE A 231 -0.60 -12.20 5.67
CA ILE A 231 -0.10 -13.37 6.40
C ILE A 231 0.86 -14.13 5.49
N ILE A 232 1.95 -14.64 6.06
CA ILE A 232 2.82 -15.61 5.42
C ILE A 232 2.80 -16.87 6.28
N ILE A 233 2.43 -17.99 5.66
CA ILE A 233 2.47 -19.31 6.28
C ILE A 233 3.65 -20.05 5.64
N PRO A 234 4.85 -20.01 6.25
CA PRO A 234 6.03 -20.67 5.72
C PRO A 234 5.87 -22.19 5.78
N ALA A 235 6.46 -22.87 4.80
CA ALA A 235 6.61 -24.32 4.78
C ALA A 235 8.08 -24.69 4.55
N GLU A 236 8.43 -25.97 4.71
CA GLU A 236 9.79 -26.45 4.42
C GLU A 236 10.17 -26.19 2.96
N GLU A 237 9.24 -26.45 2.04
CA GLU A 237 9.39 -26.18 0.62
C GLU A 237 8.68 -24.88 0.23
N LEU A 238 9.32 -24.06 -0.59
CA LEU A 238 8.73 -22.80 -1.06
C LEU A 238 7.40 -23.03 -1.80
N SER A 239 7.24 -24.16 -2.49
CA SER A 239 6.00 -24.49 -3.20
C SER A 239 4.78 -24.60 -2.29
N ASP A 240 5.01 -24.92 -1.02
CA ASP A 240 3.95 -25.17 -0.03
C ASP A 240 3.75 -23.96 0.90
N THR A 241 4.53 -22.91 0.73
CA THR A 241 4.33 -21.64 1.43
C THR A 241 3.07 -20.94 0.93
N GLU A 242 2.26 -20.41 1.84
CA GLU A 242 1.07 -19.64 1.48
C GLU A 242 1.25 -18.15 1.76
N TYR A 243 0.82 -17.32 0.81
CA TYR A 243 0.85 -15.87 0.90
C TYR A 243 -0.56 -15.31 0.85
N ILE A 244 -0.94 -14.53 1.87
CA ILE A 244 -2.29 -14.01 2.01
C ILE A 244 -2.23 -12.49 2.07
N ALA A 245 -2.72 -11.81 1.03
CA ALA A 245 -2.79 -10.36 0.97
C ALA A 245 -4.13 -9.86 1.51
N PHE A 246 -4.11 -8.71 2.18
CA PHE A 246 -5.30 -8.12 2.81
C PHE A 246 -5.99 -7.07 1.96
N HIS A 247 -5.26 -6.43 1.04
CA HIS A 247 -5.73 -5.31 0.24
C HIS A 247 -5.41 -5.50 -1.25
N PRO A 248 -6.34 -5.14 -2.16
CA PRO A 248 -6.15 -5.36 -3.59
C PRO A 248 -4.98 -4.58 -4.19
N ASN A 249 -4.68 -3.39 -3.65
CA ASN A 249 -3.55 -2.57 -4.08
C ASN A 249 -2.18 -3.23 -3.86
N GLN A 250 -2.09 -4.25 -3.00
CA GLN A 250 -0.85 -5.01 -2.79
C GLN A 250 -0.54 -5.97 -3.95
N ILE A 251 -1.53 -6.31 -4.76
CA ILE A 251 -1.44 -7.36 -5.77
C ILE A 251 -1.26 -6.69 -7.14
N LYS A 252 -0.21 -7.08 -7.88
CA LYS A 252 0.00 -6.64 -9.27
C LYS A 252 0.30 -7.83 -10.15
N SER A 253 -0.25 -7.80 -11.36
CA SER A 253 0.16 -8.73 -12.41
C SER A 253 1.67 -8.62 -12.62
N VAL A 254 2.32 -9.76 -12.84
CA VAL A 254 3.74 -9.79 -13.22
C VAL A 254 4.05 -9.03 -14.51
N GLU A 255 3.03 -8.86 -15.36
CA GLU A 255 3.09 -8.08 -16.60
C GLU A 255 2.92 -6.58 -16.38
N ASN A 256 2.59 -6.13 -15.16
CA ASN A 256 2.49 -4.71 -14.83
C ASN A 256 3.90 -4.13 -14.63
N ILE A 257 4.41 -3.49 -15.68
CA ILE A 257 5.77 -2.93 -15.72
C ILE A 257 5.94 -1.62 -14.95
N ASN A 258 4.85 -0.95 -14.56
CA ASN A 258 4.86 0.29 -13.78
C ASN A 258 3.75 0.27 -12.72
N PRO A 259 3.88 -0.59 -11.70
CA PRO A 259 2.82 -0.81 -10.72
C PRO A 259 2.56 0.44 -9.86
N THR A 260 1.29 0.65 -9.52
CA THR A 260 0.84 1.74 -8.64
C THR A 260 -0.06 1.22 -7.53
N GLN A 261 -0.51 2.10 -6.63
CA GLN A 261 -1.46 1.75 -5.57
C GLN A 261 -2.89 1.47 -6.08
N ASN A 262 -3.17 1.58 -7.38
CA ASN A 262 -4.49 1.30 -7.94
C ASN A 262 -4.90 -0.17 -7.68
N GLU A 263 -6.16 -0.42 -7.33
CA GLU A 263 -6.66 -1.77 -7.03
C GLU A 263 -6.68 -2.72 -8.25
N ASP A 264 -6.70 -2.22 -9.49
CA ASP A 264 -6.59 -3.06 -10.70
C ASP A 264 -5.14 -3.55 -10.85
N ILE A 265 -4.97 -4.88 -10.89
CA ILE A 265 -3.66 -5.54 -10.94
C ILE A 265 -2.82 -5.15 -12.16
N ARG A 266 -3.44 -4.65 -13.23
CA ARG A 266 -2.80 -4.29 -14.50
C ARG A 266 -2.50 -2.80 -14.62
N TYR A 267 -3.09 -1.96 -13.76
CA TYR A 267 -3.01 -0.52 -13.95
C TYR A 267 -1.57 -0.04 -13.83
N SER A 268 -1.12 0.62 -14.88
CA SER A 268 0.14 1.33 -14.96
C SER A 268 -0.13 2.77 -15.34
N LEU A 269 0.67 3.71 -14.83
CA LEU A 269 0.77 5.00 -15.50
C LEU A 269 1.54 4.75 -16.79
N ASP A 270 0.88 4.86 -17.94
CA ASP A 270 1.57 4.86 -19.23
C ASP A 270 2.71 5.88 -19.15
N GLY A 271 3.90 5.49 -19.58
CA GLY A 271 5.10 6.32 -19.52
C GLY A 271 4.90 7.61 -20.31
N ILE A 272 4.37 8.65 -19.64
CA ILE A 272 4.47 10.02 -20.11
C ILE A 272 5.95 10.36 -19.98
N ASN A 273 6.67 10.29 -21.11
CA ASN A 273 7.92 11.03 -21.27
C ASN A 273 7.66 12.46 -20.78
N PRO A 274 8.42 13.00 -19.80
CA PRO A 274 8.31 14.39 -19.43
C PRO A 274 8.88 15.22 -20.59
N ILE A 275 8.07 15.46 -21.61
CA ILE A 275 8.31 16.53 -22.58
C ILE A 275 8.13 17.81 -21.78
N PHE A 276 9.26 18.33 -21.29
CA PHE A 276 9.52 19.74 -21.02
C PHE A 276 8.30 20.56 -20.58
N PHE A 277 7.93 20.48 -19.30
CA PHE A 277 7.37 21.62 -18.59
C PHE A 277 8.49 22.37 -17.86
N SER A 278 9.47 22.87 -18.63
CA SER A 278 10.23 24.04 -18.20
C SER A 278 9.63 25.26 -18.87
N LYS A 279 8.61 25.88 -18.25
CA LYS A 279 8.41 27.33 -18.29
C LYS A 279 7.29 27.78 -17.36
N PHE A 280 7.68 28.70 -16.47
CA PHE A 280 6.89 29.55 -15.59
C PHE A 280 6.28 28.90 -14.34
N ILE A 281 7.12 28.74 -13.32
CA ILE A 281 6.70 29.05 -11.95
C ILE A 281 7.06 30.52 -11.74
N ASP A 282 6.11 31.41 -12.00
CA ASP A 282 6.07 32.68 -11.26
C ASP A 282 5.14 32.46 -10.08
N PHE A 283 5.72 32.52 -8.88
CA PHE A 283 4.98 32.62 -7.63
C PHE A 283 4.16 33.91 -7.68
N ASN A 284 2.87 33.81 -7.98
CA ASN A 284 1.80 34.58 -7.36
C ASN A 284 0.42 34.20 -7.94
N TYR A 285 -0.50 33.87 -7.03
CA TYR A 285 -1.94 33.67 -7.24
C TYR A 285 -2.39 32.54 -8.18
N ILE A 286 -2.86 31.45 -7.58
CA ILE A 286 -3.72 30.46 -8.24
C ILE A 286 -5.08 30.46 -7.54
N HIS A 287 -6.06 31.13 -8.15
CA HIS A 287 -7.47 30.81 -8.01
C HIS A 287 -7.88 29.97 -9.21
N ILE A 288 -8.30 28.73 -9.00
CA ILE A 288 -8.91 27.89 -10.05
C ILE A 288 -10.41 27.89 -9.81
N TYR A 289 -11.14 28.61 -10.67
CA TYR A 289 -12.55 28.34 -10.93
C TYR A 289 -12.62 27.49 -12.21
N GLN A 290 -13.32 26.36 -12.16
CA GLN A 290 -13.87 25.73 -13.36
C GLN A 290 -15.33 25.37 -13.11
N GLN A 291 -16.22 26.19 -13.68
CA GLN A 291 -17.62 25.86 -13.92
C GLN A 291 -17.71 25.03 -15.21
N PHE A 292 -18.50 23.95 -15.20
CA PHE A 292 -19.01 23.35 -16.42
C PHE A 292 -20.53 23.58 -16.47
N SER A 293 -20.95 24.43 -17.40
CA SER A 293 -22.33 24.55 -17.86
C SER A 293 -22.54 23.55 -18.99
N LEU A 294 -23.51 22.65 -18.84
CA LEU A 294 -24.01 21.81 -19.95
C LEU A 294 -25.25 22.48 -20.53
N ILE A 295 -25.20 22.71 -21.84
CA ILE A 295 -26.28 23.21 -22.68
C ILE A 295 -26.80 22.03 -23.53
N PHE A 296 -28.12 21.88 -23.49
CA PHE A 296 -29.07 20.96 -24.15
C PHE A 296 -29.10 19.50 -23.68
#